data_AF-A0A2E5E0Q1-F1
#
_entry.id   AF-A0A2E5E0Q1-F1
#
_cell.length_a   1.000
_cell.length_b   1.000
_cell.length_c   1.000
_cell.angle_alpha   90.00
_cell.angle_beta   90.00
_cell.angle_gamma   90.00
#
_symmetry.space_group_name_H-M   'P 1'
#
loop_
_entity.id
_entity.type
_entity.pdbx_description
1 polymer ?
#
loop_
_entity_poly.entity_id
_entity_poly.type
_entity_poly.pdbx_seq_one_letter_code
_entity_poly.pdbx_strand_id
1 'polypeptide(L)'
;MWRIGIVLLHRIIRMKVEKVKKSIHTHQLSCGAHLIVEQIDGVASCALKWLVPAGSSCDPSDAVGVSAILEELLFRGAGDLDTRSLSDAMDRCGLQRHTHVGMHHLQLA
;
A
#
# COMPACT_ATOMS: atom_id res chain seq x y z
N MET A 1 -31.64 -24.02 37.82
CA MET A 1 -30.21 -23.67 37.87
C MET A 1 -29.53 -23.72 36.49
N TRP A 2 -30.16 -23.20 35.42
CA TRP A 2 -29.59 -23.17 34.06
C TRP A 2 -29.84 -21.85 33.31
N ARG A 3 -30.61 -20.90 33.89
CA ARG A 3 -30.90 -19.59 33.28
C ARG A 3 -29.79 -18.54 33.46
N ILE A 4 -28.88 -18.74 34.42
CA ILE A 4 -27.78 -17.78 34.69
C ILE A 4 -26.63 -17.95 33.66
N GLY A 5 -26.38 -19.18 33.20
CA GLY A 5 -25.30 -19.46 32.24
C GLY A 5 -25.56 -18.89 30.83
N ILE A 6 -26.81 -18.88 30.36
CA ILE A 6 -27.17 -18.36 29.02
C ILE A 6 -27.05 -16.82 28.94
N VAL A 7 -27.30 -16.11 30.03
CA VAL A 7 -27.17 -14.64 30.09
C VAL A 7 -25.70 -14.24 30.18
N LEU A 8 -24.85 -15.02 30.85
CA LEU A 8 -23.41 -14.79 30.90
C LEU A 8 -22.73 -15.03 29.54
N LEU A 9 -23.15 -16.07 28.79
CA LEU A 9 -22.63 -16.36 27.46
C LEU A 9 -23.00 -15.25 26.44
N HIS A 10 -24.23 -14.73 26.48
CA HIS A 10 -24.65 -13.62 25.62
C HIS A 10 -23.93 -12.30 25.93
N ARG A 11 -23.43 -12.12 27.17
CA ARG A 11 -22.71 -10.91 27.58
C ARG A 11 -21.25 -10.90 27.12
N ILE A 12 -20.65 -12.08 26.90
CA ILE A 12 -19.28 -12.25 26.40
C ILE A 12 -19.22 -12.12 24.87
N ILE A 13 -20.21 -12.62 24.12
CA ILE A 13 -20.26 -12.47 22.65
C ILE A 13 -20.57 -11.01 22.24
N ARG A 14 -21.09 -10.21 23.17
CA ARG A 14 -21.21 -8.75 23.06
C ARG A 14 -19.91 -8.01 23.44
N MET A 15 -18.76 -8.69 23.42
CA MET A 15 -17.45 -8.05 23.28
C MET A 15 -17.43 -7.28 21.96
N LYS A 16 -17.86 -6.02 22.05
CA LYS A 16 -17.30 -4.87 21.33
C LYS A 16 -16.76 -5.21 19.94
N VAL A 17 -17.67 -5.23 18.96
CA VAL A 17 -17.34 -4.54 17.71
C VAL A 17 -17.26 -3.07 18.08
N GLU A 18 -16.15 -2.68 18.69
CA GLU A 18 -15.82 -1.29 18.94
C GLU A 18 -15.69 -0.69 17.55
N LYS A 19 -16.56 0.27 17.25
CA LYS A 19 -16.64 0.91 15.94
C LYS A 19 -15.32 1.65 15.73
N VAL A 20 -14.33 0.98 15.12
CA VAL A 20 -13.01 1.55 14.86
C VAL A 20 -13.26 2.83 14.06
N LYS A 21 -12.87 3.96 14.65
CA LYS A 21 -13.09 5.28 14.07
C LYS A 21 -12.08 5.45 12.95
N LYS A 22 -12.42 4.98 11.74
CA LYS A 22 -11.59 5.18 10.54
C LYS A 22 -11.38 6.67 10.30
N SER A 23 -10.18 7.17 10.54
CA SER A 23 -9.79 8.53 10.19
C SER A 23 -9.00 8.50 8.87
N ILE A 24 -9.65 8.98 7.81
CA ILE A 24 -8.99 9.17 6.52
C ILE A 24 -8.52 10.62 6.46
N HIS A 25 -7.22 10.80 6.30
CA HIS A 25 -6.57 12.09 6.12
C HIS A 25 -6.15 12.24 4.68
N THR A 26 -6.28 13.45 4.14
CA THR A 26 -5.83 13.79 2.79
C THR A 26 -4.95 15.01 2.86
N HIS A 27 -3.77 14.90 2.27
CA HIS A 27 -2.78 15.96 2.20
C HIS A 27 -2.35 16.15 0.76
N GLN A 28 -2.14 17.39 0.35
CA GLN A 28 -1.43 17.69 -0.89
C GLN A 28 0.03 17.97 -0.54
N LEU A 29 0.94 17.24 -1.18
CA LEU A 29 2.38 17.44 -1.05
C LEU A 29 2.81 18.69 -1.82
N SER A 30 3.99 19.23 -1.50
CA SER A 30 4.54 20.40 -2.20
C SER A 30 4.76 20.16 -3.70
N CYS A 31 4.97 18.91 -4.11
CA CYS A 31 5.07 18.51 -5.52
C CYS A 31 3.70 18.38 -6.23
N GLY A 32 2.59 18.67 -5.54
CA GLY A 32 1.24 18.59 -6.07
C GLY A 32 0.56 17.24 -5.94
N ALA A 33 1.30 16.18 -5.58
CA ALA A 33 0.74 14.84 -5.37
C ALA A 33 -0.22 14.78 -4.17
N HIS A 34 -1.28 13.95 -4.29
CA HIS A 34 -2.21 13.70 -3.20
C HIS A 34 -1.80 12.47 -2.39
N LEU A 35 -1.63 12.66 -1.09
CA LEU A 35 -1.38 11.60 -0.11
C LEU A 35 -2.67 11.35 0.68
N ILE A 36 -3.17 10.13 0.63
CA ILE A 36 -4.32 9.66 1.40
C ILE A 36 -3.82 8.66 2.43
N VAL A 37 -4.14 8.88 3.71
CA VAL A 37 -3.68 8.05 4.83
C VAL A 37 -4.89 7.59 5.63
N GLU A 38 -4.98 6.29 5.86
CA GLU A 38 -5.91 5.69 6.81
C GLU A 38 -5.11 5.07 7.94
N GLN A 39 -5.39 5.49 9.18
CA GLN A 39 -4.85 4.82 10.36
C GLN A 39 -5.75 3.64 10.75
N ILE A 40 -5.14 2.46 10.90
CA ILE A 40 -5.82 1.24 11.33
C ILE A 40 -5.28 0.84 12.71
N ASP A 41 -6.09 1.03 13.74
CA ASP A 41 -5.70 0.74 15.12
C ASP A 41 -5.45 -0.76 15.33
N GLY A 42 -4.40 -1.08 16.09
CA GLY A 42 -4.02 -2.46 16.41
C GLY A 42 -3.26 -3.21 15.32
N VAL A 43 -2.92 -2.55 14.20
CA VAL A 43 -2.09 -3.11 13.13
C VAL A 43 -0.67 -2.60 13.25
N ALA A 44 0.30 -3.50 13.43
CA ALA A 44 1.73 -3.20 13.54
C ALA A 44 2.45 -3.27 12.18
N SER A 45 1.79 -2.82 11.12
CA SER A 45 2.33 -2.73 9.77
C SER A 45 1.78 -1.49 9.07
N CYS A 46 2.44 -1.07 8.00
CA CYS A 46 1.90 -0.08 7.07
C CYS A 46 1.94 -0.65 5.65
N ALA A 47 1.04 -0.17 4.81
CA ALA A 47 1.06 -0.42 3.37
C ALA A 47 1.09 0.94 2.67
N LEU A 48 1.98 1.08 1.70
CA LEU A 48 2.07 2.26 0.85
C LEU A 48 1.67 1.85 -0.56
N LYS A 49 0.86 2.66 -1.22
CA LYS A 49 0.58 2.50 -2.64
C LYS A 49 0.77 3.82 -3.35
N TRP A 50 1.59 3.82 -4.39
CA TRP A 50 1.77 4.96 -5.27
C TRP A 50 1.14 4.65 -6.63
N LEU A 51 0.20 5.48 -7.05
CA LEU A 51 -0.34 5.49 -8.41
C LEU A 51 0.28 6.65 -9.20
N VAL A 52 0.98 6.32 -10.27
CA VAL A 52 1.57 7.28 -11.20
C VAL A 52 0.70 7.32 -12.46
N PRO A 53 0.31 8.48 -12.99
CA PRO A 53 -0.47 8.61 -14.23
C PRO A 53 0.40 8.33 -15.46
N ALA A 54 0.95 7.13 -15.53
CA ALA A 54 1.80 6.63 -16.60
C ALA A 54 1.50 5.14 -16.74
N GLY A 55 0.67 4.78 -17.71
CA GLY A 55 0.39 3.39 -18.05
C GLY A 55 0.79 3.06 -19.48
N SER A 56 0.51 1.86 -19.94
CA SER A 56 0.84 1.44 -21.31
C SER A 56 0.16 2.26 -22.41
N SER A 57 -0.94 2.97 -22.11
CA SER A 57 -1.53 3.92 -23.06
C SER A 57 -0.66 5.15 -23.31
N CYS A 58 0.33 5.39 -22.46
CA CYS A 58 1.29 6.48 -22.57
C CYS A 58 2.57 6.04 -23.30
N ASP A 59 2.68 4.76 -23.70
CA ASP A 59 3.82 4.29 -24.47
C ASP A 59 3.87 5.02 -25.83
N PRO A 60 5.05 5.54 -26.23
CA PRO A 60 5.23 6.10 -27.56
C PRO A 60 4.95 5.04 -28.64
N SER A 61 4.45 5.48 -29.81
CA SER A 61 4.15 4.58 -30.92
C SER A 61 5.37 3.82 -31.44
N ASP A 62 6.56 4.38 -31.27
CA ASP A 62 7.86 3.79 -31.63
C ASP A 62 8.53 3.03 -30.47
N ALA A 63 7.91 3.00 -29.28
CA ALA A 63 8.45 2.36 -28.08
C ALA A 63 7.35 1.64 -27.26
N VAL A 64 6.45 0.93 -27.94
CA VAL A 64 5.41 0.12 -27.28
C VAL A 64 6.04 -0.91 -26.35
N GLY A 65 5.56 -0.98 -25.11
CA GLY A 65 6.09 -1.82 -24.04
C GLY A 65 7.10 -1.11 -23.15
N VAL A 66 7.47 0.15 -23.40
CA VAL A 66 8.42 0.88 -22.55
C VAL A 66 7.93 0.98 -21.11
N SER A 67 6.63 1.15 -20.87
CA SER A 67 6.08 1.12 -19.52
C SER A 67 6.37 -0.18 -18.78
N ALA A 68 6.26 -1.33 -19.47
CA ALA A 68 6.52 -2.64 -18.87
C ALA A 68 8.01 -2.84 -18.57
N ILE A 69 8.89 -2.32 -19.43
CA ILE A 69 10.33 -2.33 -19.16
C ILE A 69 10.65 -1.42 -17.96
N LEU A 70 10.09 -0.22 -17.93
CA LEU A 70 10.27 0.72 -16.81
C LEU A 70 9.83 0.11 -15.48
N GLU A 71 8.73 -0.64 -15.49
CA GLU A 71 8.23 -1.39 -14.33
C GLU A 71 9.32 -2.28 -13.70
N GLU A 72 10.00 -3.08 -14.51
CA GLU A 72 11.07 -3.99 -14.09
C GLU A 72 12.34 -3.26 -13.60
N LEU A 73 12.52 -2.01 -14.04
CA LEU A 73 13.67 -1.18 -13.70
C LEU A 73 13.50 -0.40 -12.39
N LEU A 74 12.27 -0.22 -11.89
CA LEU A 74 11.98 0.59 -10.70
C LEU A 74 12.74 0.17 -9.45
N PHE A 75 13.07 -1.11 -9.31
CA PHE A 75 13.80 -1.64 -8.15
C PHE A 75 15.30 -1.88 -8.41
N ARG A 76 15.85 -1.30 -9.50
CA ARG A 76 17.26 -1.47 -9.87
C ARG A 76 18.21 -0.41 -9.28
N GLY A 77 17.74 0.38 -8.32
CA GLY A 77 18.53 1.41 -7.62
C GLY A 77 17.77 2.73 -7.57
N ALA A 78 18.06 3.56 -6.57
CA ALA A 78 17.40 4.84 -6.38
C ALA A 78 18.27 5.78 -5.54
N GLY A 79 18.44 7.03 -5.99
CA GLY A 79 19.29 8.01 -5.32
C GLY A 79 20.72 7.49 -5.19
N ASP A 80 21.23 7.45 -3.95
CA ASP A 80 22.58 6.97 -3.63
C ASP A 80 22.67 5.44 -3.46
N LEU A 81 21.55 4.71 -3.61
CA LEU A 81 21.50 3.25 -3.45
C LEU A 81 21.58 2.57 -4.82
N ASP A 82 22.63 1.76 -5.01
CA ASP A 82 22.67 0.81 -6.12
C ASP A 82 21.62 -0.31 -5.96
N THR A 83 21.47 -1.16 -6.97
CA THR A 83 20.47 -2.24 -6.97
C THR A 83 20.52 -3.10 -5.71
N ARG A 84 21.74 -3.47 -5.29
CA ARG A 84 21.95 -4.37 -4.16
C ARG A 84 21.62 -3.68 -2.84
N SER A 85 22.17 -2.49 -2.63
CA SER A 85 21.97 -1.71 -1.41
C SER A 85 20.51 -1.34 -1.21
N LEU A 86 19.80 -1.08 -2.30
CA LEU A 86 18.36 -0.83 -2.30
C LEU A 86 17.56 -2.08 -1.91
N SER A 87 17.85 -3.25 -2.51
CA SER A 87 17.19 -4.51 -2.12
C SER A 87 17.46 -4.86 -0.66
N ASP A 88 18.72 -4.77 -0.23
CA ASP A 88 19.11 -5.07 1.15
C ASP A 88 18.39 -4.13 2.14
N ALA A 89 18.17 -2.86 1.78
CA ALA A 89 17.43 -1.93 2.62
C ALA A 89 15.96 -2.32 2.79
N MET A 90 15.31 -2.77 1.72
CA MET A 90 13.92 -3.25 1.76
C MET A 90 13.81 -4.57 2.52
N ASP A 91 14.74 -5.49 2.32
CA ASP A 91 14.72 -6.80 2.98
C ASP A 91 14.99 -6.67 4.48
N ARG A 92 15.85 -5.73 4.90
CA ARG A 92 16.11 -5.44 6.33
C ARG A 92 14.87 -5.00 7.10
N CYS A 93 13.93 -4.30 6.47
CA CYS A 93 12.66 -3.93 7.11
C CYS A 93 11.53 -4.91 6.84
N GLY A 94 11.80 -6.05 6.17
CA GLY A 94 10.80 -7.05 5.82
C GLY A 94 9.76 -6.54 4.80
N LEU A 95 10.11 -5.56 3.97
CA LEU A 95 9.20 -4.97 3.00
C LEU A 95 8.85 -5.96 1.90
N GLN A 96 7.55 -6.21 1.74
CA GLN A 96 7.01 -6.82 0.54
C GLN A 96 6.74 -5.72 -0.48
N ARG A 97 7.10 -5.96 -1.74
CA ARG A 97 7.03 -4.96 -2.82
C ARG A 97 6.51 -5.59 -4.11
N HIS A 98 5.74 -4.82 -4.86
CA HIS A 98 5.12 -5.20 -6.12
C HIS A 98 4.89 -3.99 -7.01
N THR A 99 5.06 -4.17 -8.31
CA THR A 99 4.71 -3.17 -9.32
C THR A 99 3.65 -3.72 -10.26
N HIS A 100 2.91 -2.85 -10.92
CA HIS A 100 2.01 -3.24 -12.00
C HIS A 100 1.73 -2.07 -12.93
N VAL A 101 1.96 -2.28 -14.22
CA VAL A 101 1.52 -1.36 -15.28
C VAL A 101 0.11 -1.74 -15.75
N GLY A 102 -0.83 -0.84 -15.51
CA GLY A 102 -2.14 -0.84 -16.17
C GLY A 102 -2.17 0.06 -17.41
N MET A 103 -3.34 0.20 -18.02
CA MET A 103 -3.50 1.05 -19.20
C MET A 103 -3.18 2.52 -18.90
N HIS A 104 -3.69 3.07 -17.81
CA HIS A 104 -3.56 4.51 -17.49
C HIS A 104 -2.62 4.82 -16.33
N HIS A 105 -2.28 3.81 -15.52
CA HIS A 105 -1.50 4.01 -14.31
C HIS A 105 -0.46 2.92 -14.13
N LEU A 106 0.68 3.32 -13.60
CA LEU A 106 1.66 2.42 -12.99
C LEU A 106 1.43 2.46 -11.49
N GLN A 107 1.33 1.28 -10.88
CA GLN A 107 1.20 1.11 -9.44
C GLN A 107 2.50 0.60 -8.85
N LEU A 108 2.96 1.21 -7.76
CA LEU A 108 3.97 0.67 -6.85
C LEU A 108 3.29 0.37 -5.51
N ALA A 109 3.50 -0.82 -4.95
CA ALA A 109 2.92 -1.28 -3.70
C ALA A 109 3.95 -2.09 -2.88
#